data_AF-A0A9P8NYM6-F1
#
_entry.id   AF-A0A9P8NYM6-F1
#
_cell.length_a   1.000
_cell.length_b   1.000
_cell.length_c   1.000
_cell.angle_alpha   90.00
_cell.angle_beta   90.00
_cell.angle_gamma   90.00
#
_symmetry.space_group_name_H-M   'P 1'
#
loop_
_entity.id
_entity.type
_entity.pdbx_description
1 polymer ?
#
loop_
_entity_poly.entity_id
_entity_poly.type
_entity_poly.pdbx_seq_one_letter_code
_entity_poly.pdbx_strand_id
1 'polypeptide(L)'
;MVEVRIPSTMVLNDYHLYNIEIVVSPERQVHKLSKRFSDFVEFKKELEASLHRTIPYSLPSKYSSLYKSKESTIEQRRVGLCEFLQGLLNDESLRNDTHVLEFLYLGENTFTASEAADGLQTGWADESKSIKTLLQTVRSKLFARDTNLVDCKRIMDTCGAKLDKLERFQDEDGLGAGEKRRRQNVVGQQRKEYEELCVLVRSMINANGLSSPAKPAFKRSLGKAKETQETKPLDNQQLYQHQQVLMTQQDESLDQLRGILQRQKQIGLTINEELSVQNELLRGLDDQIDISQRKMNSAKTRIGKIL
;
A
#
# COMPACT_ATOMS: atom_id res chain seq x y z
N MET A 1 -8.15 -21.58 -2.83
CA MET A 1 -8.49 -22.69 -1.90
C MET A 1 -9.14 -22.08 -0.66
N VAL A 2 -10.29 -22.61 -0.23
CA VAL A 2 -11.04 -22.09 0.94
C VAL A 2 -10.89 -23.07 2.10
N GLU A 3 -10.41 -22.57 3.24
CA GLU A 3 -10.38 -23.33 4.49
C GLU A 3 -11.44 -22.78 5.46
N VAL A 4 -12.21 -23.66 6.08
CA VAL A 4 -13.18 -23.29 7.11
C VAL A 4 -12.71 -23.88 8.43
N ARG A 5 -12.76 -23.09 9.51
CA ARG A 5 -12.44 -23.54 10.87
C ARG A 5 -13.52 -23.06 11.82
N ILE A 6 -13.86 -23.89 12.80
CA ILE A 6 -14.76 -23.52 13.89
C ILE A 6 -13.99 -23.70 15.20
N PRO A 7 -13.20 -22.71 15.65
CA PRO A 7 -12.28 -22.87 16.78
C PRO A 7 -12.95 -22.79 18.16
N SER A 8 -14.12 -22.15 18.27
CA SER A 8 -14.74 -21.89 19.57
C SER A 8 -16.27 -21.91 19.49
N THR A 9 -16.90 -22.36 20.57
CA THR A 9 -18.34 -22.27 20.79
C THR A 9 -18.62 -21.37 21.99
N MET A 10 -19.63 -20.50 21.89
CA MET A 10 -20.09 -19.63 22.97
C MET A 10 -21.49 -20.04 23.41
N VAL A 11 -21.72 -20.06 24.72
CA VAL A 11 -23.07 -20.29 25.29
C VAL A 11 -23.72 -18.93 25.48
N LEU A 12 -24.82 -18.67 24.79
CA LEU A 12 -25.63 -17.46 24.99
C LEU A 12 -27.03 -17.90 25.41
N ASN A 13 -27.36 -17.61 26.67
CA ASN A 13 -28.59 -18.06 27.33
C ASN A 13 -28.72 -19.60 27.27
N ASP A 14 -29.66 -20.11 26.47
CA ASP A 14 -30.00 -21.53 26.33
C ASP A 14 -29.54 -22.18 25.01
N TYR A 15 -28.74 -21.48 24.20
CA TYR A 15 -28.23 -22.02 22.93
C TYR A 15 -26.73 -21.82 22.73
N HIS A 16 -26.16 -22.67 21.88
CA HIS A 16 -24.74 -22.63 21.50
C HIS A 16 -24.57 -21.89 20.17
N LEU A 17 -23.70 -20.88 20.19
CA LEU A 17 -23.19 -20.18 19.00
C LEU A 17 -21.86 -20.80 18.59
N TYR A 18 -21.71 -21.05 17.30
CA TYR A 18 -20.49 -21.58 16.70
C TYR A 18 -19.76 -20.44 16.01
N ASN A 19 -18.52 -20.15 16.44
CA ASN A 19 -17.68 -19.12 15.84
C ASN A 19 -16.98 -19.74 14.64
N ILE A 20 -17.33 -19.29 13.44
CA ILE A 20 -16.80 -19.77 12.17
C ILE A 20 -15.77 -18.77 11.66
N GLU A 21 -14.62 -19.30 11.28
CA GLU A 21 -13.53 -18.58 10.61
C GLU A 21 -13.36 -19.15 9.20
N ILE A 22 -13.60 -18.34 8.19
CA ILE A 22 -13.42 -18.71 6.79
C ILE A 22 -12.16 -18.02 6.29
N VAL A 23 -11.20 -18.82 5.83
CA VAL A 23 -9.94 -18.35 5.25
C VAL A 23 -9.99 -18.55 3.75
N VAL A 24 -10.02 -17.44 3.01
CA VAL A 24 -10.01 -17.45 1.55
C VAL A 24 -8.57 -17.18 1.06
N SER A 25 -7.99 -18.11 0.31
CA SER A 25 -6.66 -17.95 -0.33
C SER A 25 -6.83 -17.46 -1.78
N PRO A 26 -6.07 -16.45 -2.26
CA PRO A 26 -4.63 -16.23 -1.96
C PRO A 26 -4.26 -15.23 -0.85
N GLU A 27 -5.15 -14.33 -0.42
CA GLU A 27 -4.82 -13.24 0.53
C GLU A 27 -4.91 -13.59 2.01
N ARG A 28 -5.34 -14.81 2.34
CA ARG A 28 -5.66 -15.23 3.72
C ARG A 28 -6.62 -14.26 4.42
N GLN A 29 -7.60 -13.71 3.68
CA GLN A 29 -8.67 -12.94 4.32
C GLN A 29 -9.43 -13.86 5.28
N VAL A 30 -9.52 -13.45 6.55
CA VAL A 30 -10.18 -14.22 7.61
C VAL A 30 -11.53 -13.58 7.90
N HIS A 31 -12.60 -14.19 7.41
CA HIS A 31 -13.97 -13.79 7.74
C HIS A 31 -14.39 -14.50 9.02
N LYS A 32 -14.80 -13.74 10.03
CA LYS A 32 -15.26 -14.25 11.33
C LYS A 32 -16.73 -13.98 11.51
N LEU A 33 -17.50 -15.02 11.81
CA LEU A 33 -18.95 -14.91 12.06
C LEU A 33 -19.41 -15.93 13.09
N SER A 34 -20.54 -15.67 13.73
CA SER A 34 -21.12 -16.55 14.75
C SER A 34 -22.56 -16.91 14.38
N LYS A 35 -22.87 -18.20 14.29
CA LYS A 35 -24.22 -18.69 13.94
C LYS A 35 -24.66 -19.84 14.85
N ARG A 36 -25.97 -20.02 15.03
CA ARG A 36 -26.55 -21.14 15.80
C ARG A 36 -26.76 -22.35 14.89
N PHE A 37 -26.83 -23.53 15.48
CA PHE A 37 -27.15 -24.76 14.74
C PHE A 37 -28.52 -24.70 14.03
N SER A 38 -29.52 -24.06 14.63
CA SER A 38 -30.85 -23.86 14.00
C SER A 38 -30.75 -23.11 12.68
N ASP A 39 -29.89 -22.10 12.63
CA ASP A 39 -29.73 -21.22 11.47
C ASP A 39 -29.17 -22.02 10.27
N PHE A 40 -28.29 -23.01 10.52
CA PHE A 40 -27.79 -23.93 9.48
C PHE A 40 -28.85 -24.88 8.93
N VAL A 41 -29.79 -25.32 9.78
CA VAL A 41 -30.88 -26.22 9.37
C VAL A 41 -31.89 -25.47 8.50
N GLU A 42 -32.19 -24.23 8.86
CA GLU A 42 -33.04 -23.33 8.06
C GLU A 42 -32.36 -22.99 6.73
N PHE A 43 -31.09 -22.57 6.78
CA PHE A 43 -30.29 -22.28 5.60
C PHE A 43 -30.23 -23.45 4.61
N LYS A 44 -29.96 -24.68 5.07
CA LYS A 44 -29.94 -25.85 4.19
C LYS A 44 -31.29 -26.07 3.51
N LYS A 45 -32.40 -25.89 4.23
CA LYS A 45 -33.76 -26.04 3.68
C LYS A 45 -34.06 -24.98 2.62
N GLU A 46 -33.66 -23.74 2.86
CA GLU A 46 -33.81 -22.63 1.90
C GLU A 46 -32.97 -22.86 0.64
N LEU A 47 -31.72 -23.29 0.81
CA LEU A 47 -30.81 -23.57 -0.29
C LEU A 47 -31.30 -24.75 -1.16
N GLU A 48 -31.80 -25.83 -0.54
CA GLU A 48 -32.41 -26.96 -1.27
C GLU A 48 -33.71 -26.57 -1.98
N ALA A 49 -34.50 -25.66 -1.40
CA ALA A 49 -35.70 -25.14 -2.03
C ALA A 49 -35.39 -24.29 -3.28
N SER A 50 -34.35 -23.46 -3.21
CA SER A 50 -33.88 -22.61 -4.31
C SER A 50 -33.26 -23.43 -5.46
N LEU A 51 -32.38 -24.40 -5.13
CA LEU A 51 -31.65 -25.19 -6.13
C LEU A 51 -32.47 -26.34 -6.73
N HIS A 52 -33.67 -26.62 -6.20
CA HIS A 52 -34.49 -27.78 -6.55
C HIS A 52 -33.72 -29.12 -6.57
N ARG A 53 -32.62 -29.20 -5.80
CA ARG A 53 -31.68 -30.33 -5.77
C ARG A 53 -31.26 -30.59 -4.33
N THR A 54 -31.17 -31.86 -3.96
CA THR A 54 -30.68 -32.27 -2.64
C THR A 54 -29.16 -32.11 -2.59
N ILE A 55 -28.67 -31.40 -1.57
CA ILE A 55 -27.24 -31.16 -1.40
C ILE A 55 -26.61 -32.40 -0.72
N PRO A 56 -25.49 -32.94 -1.24
CA PRO A 56 -24.90 -34.18 -0.74
C PRO A 56 -24.29 -34.07 0.67
N TYR A 57 -24.17 -32.86 1.22
CA TYR A 57 -23.56 -32.61 2.52
C TYR A 57 -24.60 -32.77 3.63
N SER A 58 -24.41 -33.75 4.51
CA SER A 58 -25.32 -34.05 5.61
C SER A 58 -25.08 -33.14 6.82
N LEU A 59 -26.12 -32.46 7.30
CA LEU A 59 -26.06 -31.81 8.61
C LEU A 59 -26.08 -32.89 9.70
N PRO A 60 -25.31 -32.73 10.79
CA PRO A 60 -25.39 -33.64 11.92
C PRO A 60 -26.82 -33.65 12.50
N SER A 61 -27.33 -34.82 12.87
CA SER A 61 -28.73 -35.03 13.25
C SER A 61 -29.22 -34.07 14.35
N LYS A 62 -30.43 -33.51 14.15
CA LYS A 62 -31.15 -32.66 15.14
C LYS A 62 -31.43 -33.41 16.44
N TYR A 63 -31.57 -34.74 16.36
CA TYR A 63 -31.80 -35.62 17.51
C TYR A 63 -30.49 -36.32 17.88
N SER A 64 -29.74 -35.69 18.79
CA SER A 64 -28.71 -36.42 19.52
C SER A 64 -29.44 -37.42 20.40
N SER A 65 -29.20 -38.71 20.15
CA SER A 65 -29.75 -39.82 20.91
C SER A 65 -29.71 -39.50 22.41
N LEU A 66 -30.82 -39.72 23.12
CA LEU A 66 -31.11 -39.41 24.53
C LEU A 66 -30.03 -39.77 25.58
N TYR A 67 -28.90 -40.36 25.19
CA TYR A 67 -27.81 -40.88 26.02
C TYR A 67 -26.43 -40.25 25.73
N LYS A 68 -26.33 -39.23 24.87
CA LYS A 68 -25.04 -38.57 24.59
C LYS A 68 -24.79 -37.37 25.52
N SER A 69 -23.56 -37.27 26.03
CA SER A 69 -23.08 -36.11 26.80
C SER A 69 -23.28 -34.81 26.01
N LYS A 70 -23.64 -33.72 26.70
CA LYS A 70 -23.82 -32.39 26.09
C LYS A 70 -22.57 -31.96 25.31
N GLU A 71 -21.39 -32.24 25.86
CA GLU A 71 -20.09 -31.90 25.26
C GLU A 71 -19.81 -32.69 23.97
N SER A 72 -20.10 -33.99 23.94
CA SER A 72 -19.87 -34.81 22.74
C SER A 72 -20.83 -34.46 21.60
N THR A 73 -22.01 -33.93 21.94
CA THR A 73 -22.97 -33.43 20.95
C THR A 73 -22.51 -32.08 20.35
N ILE A 74 -21.88 -31.22 21.14
CA ILE A 74 -21.33 -29.94 20.67
C ILE A 74 -20.17 -30.19 19.71
N GLU A 75 -19.27 -31.10 20.05
CA GLU A 75 -18.11 -31.43 19.21
C GLU A 75 -18.52 -32.14 17.90
N GLN A 76 -19.47 -33.08 17.97
CA GLN A 76 -20.05 -33.69 16.76
C GLN A 76 -20.69 -32.66 15.83
N ARG A 77 -21.40 -31.67 16.40
CA ARG A 77 -21.96 -30.56 15.62
C ARG A 77 -20.87 -29.67 15.04
N ARG A 78 -19.83 -29.35 15.82
CA ARG A 78 -18.71 -28.51 15.39
C ARG A 78 -18.00 -29.11 14.18
N VAL A 79 -17.67 -30.40 14.22
CA VAL A 79 -17.01 -31.11 13.12
C VAL A 79 -17.94 -31.22 11.90
N GLY A 80 -19.19 -31.64 12.09
CA GLY A 80 -20.13 -31.79 10.97
C GLY A 80 -20.49 -30.47 10.28
N LEU A 81 -20.59 -29.36 11.03
CA LEU A 81 -20.79 -28.03 10.45
C LEU A 81 -19.55 -27.56 9.67
N CYS A 82 -18.35 -27.88 10.16
CA CYS A 82 -17.10 -27.55 9.48
C CYS A 82 -17.00 -28.30 8.14
N GLU A 83 -17.27 -29.60 8.12
CA GLU A 83 -17.29 -30.41 6.90
C GLU A 83 -18.37 -29.94 5.91
N PHE A 84 -19.56 -29.60 6.42
CA PHE A 84 -20.65 -29.05 5.61
C PHE A 84 -20.24 -27.75 4.91
N LEU A 85 -19.72 -26.77 5.67
CA LEU A 85 -19.28 -25.49 5.12
C LEU A 85 -18.08 -25.63 4.19
N GLN A 86 -17.15 -26.53 4.51
CA GLN A 86 -15.99 -26.78 3.67
C GLN A 86 -16.37 -27.46 2.35
N GLY A 87 -17.34 -28.37 2.36
CA GLY A 87 -17.91 -28.95 1.14
C GLY A 87 -18.63 -27.91 0.29
N LEU A 88 -19.52 -27.13 0.93
CA LEU A 88 -20.28 -26.07 0.27
C LEU A 88 -19.39 -25.00 -0.37
N LEU A 89 -18.38 -24.54 0.37
CA LEU A 89 -17.44 -23.54 -0.12
C LEU A 89 -16.38 -24.12 -1.05
N ASN A 90 -16.23 -25.44 -1.23
CA ASN A 90 -15.33 -25.97 -2.25
C ASN A 90 -16.01 -26.21 -3.60
N ASP A 91 -17.34 -26.29 -3.63
CA ASP A 91 -18.11 -26.39 -4.86
C ASP A 91 -18.22 -25.01 -5.55
N GLU A 92 -17.66 -24.90 -6.76
CA GLU A 92 -17.61 -23.66 -7.53
C GLU A 92 -18.99 -23.11 -7.88
N SER A 93 -19.96 -24.00 -8.08
CA SER A 93 -21.33 -23.63 -8.45
C SER A 93 -22.12 -23.07 -7.27
N LEU A 94 -21.88 -23.60 -6.06
CA LEU A 94 -22.62 -23.23 -4.86
C LEU A 94 -22.00 -22.04 -4.13
N ARG A 95 -20.68 -21.88 -4.20
CA ARG A 95 -19.96 -20.80 -3.51
C ARG A 95 -20.41 -19.40 -3.94
N ASN A 96 -20.82 -19.24 -5.19
CA ASN A 96 -21.27 -17.97 -5.76
C ASN A 96 -22.80 -17.76 -5.67
N ASP A 97 -23.53 -18.68 -5.01
CA ASP A 97 -24.98 -18.52 -4.81
C ASP A 97 -25.26 -17.38 -3.82
N THR A 98 -26.22 -16.52 -4.17
CA THR A 98 -26.68 -15.39 -3.36
C THR A 98 -27.04 -15.80 -1.93
N HIS A 99 -27.69 -16.96 -1.75
CA HIS A 99 -28.11 -17.43 -0.43
C HIS A 99 -26.92 -17.80 0.46
N VAL A 100 -25.87 -18.39 -0.14
CA VAL A 100 -24.64 -18.77 0.56
C VAL A 100 -23.86 -17.53 0.99
N LEU A 101 -23.78 -16.54 0.11
CA LEU A 101 -23.13 -15.26 0.38
C LEU A 101 -23.85 -14.47 1.48
N GLU A 102 -25.18 -14.39 1.43
CA GLU A 102 -26.00 -13.71 2.44
C GLU A 102 -25.87 -14.38 3.81
N PHE A 103 -25.95 -15.72 3.87
CA PHE A 103 -25.86 -16.45 5.13
C PHE A 103 -24.49 -16.27 5.83
N LEU A 104 -23.41 -16.25 5.04
CA LEU A 104 -22.03 -16.12 5.53
C LEU A 104 -21.54 -14.66 5.58
N TYR A 105 -22.38 -13.69 5.24
CA TYR A 105 -22.00 -12.28 5.12
C TYR A 105 -20.75 -12.06 4.23
N LEU A 106 -20.67 -12.83 3.14
CA LEU A 106 -19.59 -12.74 2.15
C LEU A 106 -20.05 -11.82 1.01
N GLY A 107 -19.13 -11.02 0.48
CA GLY A 107 -19.44 -10.17 -0.67
C GLY A 107 -19.52 -10.99 -1.95
N GLU A 108 -20.30 -10.52 -2.93
CA GLU A 108 -20.42 -11.16 -4.25
C GLU A 108 -19.05 -11.36 -4.96
N ASN A 109 -18.04 -10.58 -4.57
CA ASN A 109 -16.69 -10.66 -5.12
C ASN A 109 -15.67 -11.42 -4.24
N THR A 110 -16.08 -12.01 -3.12
CA THR A 110 -15.13 -12.63 -2.16
C THR A 110 -14.32 -13.79 -2.77
N PHE A 111 -14.87 -14.48 -3.78
CA PHE A 111 -14.24 -15.66 -4.38
C PHE A 111 -13.80 -15.50 -5.83
N THR A 112 -14.28 -14.46 -6.51
CA THR A 112 -13.85 -14.03 -7.84
C THR A 112 -12.67 -13.06 -7.77
N ALA A 113 -12.31 -12.58 -6.57
CA ALA A 113 -11.17 -11.71 -6.28
C ALA A 113 -9.79 -12.38 -6.46
N SER A 114 -9.64 -13.33 -7.39
CA SER A 114 -8.34 -13.93 -7.67
C SER A 114 -7.36 -12.95 -8.33
N GLU A 115 -7.80 -11.85 -8.97
CA GLU A 115 -6.88 -10.92 -9.64
C GLU A 115 -7.26 -9.41 -9.65
N ALA A 116 -8.49 -9.00 -9.28
CA ALA A 116 -8.95 -7.64 -9.57
C ALA A 116 -9.13 -6.69 -8.36
N ALA A 117 -9.38 -7.19 -7.14
CA ALA A 117 -9.87 -6.32 -6.05
C ALA A 117 -8.78 -5.91 -5.04
N ASP A 118 -7.90 -6.80 -4.61
CA ASP A 118 -6.88 -6.48 -3.58
C ASP A 118 -5.58 -5.93 -4.17
N GLY A 119 -5.37 -6.09 -5.49
CA GLY A 119 -4.30 -5.40 -6.22
C GLY A 119 -4.56 -3.90 -6.41
N LEU A 120 -5.81 -3.44 -6.29
CA LEU A 120 -6.19 -2.10 -6.76
C LEU A 120 -6.11 -1.02 -5.65
N GLN A 121 -6.45 -1.37 -4.40
CA GLN A 121 -6.37 -0.44 -3.26
C GLN A 121 -5.01 -0.49 -2.57
N THR A 122 -4.43 -1.69 -2.46
CA THR A 122 -3.07 -1.93 -1.95
C THR A 122 -2.03 -1.49 -2.96
N GLY A 123 -2.26 -1.73 -4.26
CA GLY A 123 -1.40 -1.26 -5.33
C GLY A 123 -1.30 0.27 -5.43
N TRP A 124 -2.41 1.01 -5.28
CA TRP A 124 -2.35 2.48 -5.26
C TRP A 124 -1.53 3.00 -4.06
N ALA A 125 -1.79 2.46 -2.87
CA ALA A 125 -1.11 2.88 -1.66
C ALA A 125 0.39 2.54 -1.70
N ASP A 126 0.75 1.38 -2.22
CA ASP A 126 2.14 0.92 -2.32
C ASP A 126 2.90 1.62 -3.45
N GLU A 127 2.25 1.89 -4.58
CA GLU A 127 2.83 2.71 -5.67
C GLU A 127 3.02 4.17 -5.20
N SER A 128 2.07 4.74 -4.45
CA SER A 128 2.22 6.08 -3.84
C SER A 128 3.36 6.11 -2.81
N LYS A 129 3.48 5.10 -1.93
CA LYS A 129 4.62 4.97 -1.02
C LYS A 129 5.93 4.84 -1.79
N SER A 130 5.96 4.04 -2.86
CA SER A 130 7.15 3.86 -3.71
C SER A 130 7.57 5.17 -4.37
N ILE A 131 6.64 5.98 -4.88
CA ILE A 131 6.94 7.31 -5.42
C ILE A 131 7.54 8.20 -4.34
N LYS A 132 6.94 8.22 -3.13
CA LYS A 132 7.46 9.00 -2.00
C LYS A 132 8.89 8.62 -1.63
N THR A 133 9.22 7.32 -1.59
CA THR A 133 10.58 6.86 -1.26
C THR A 133 11.59 7.20 -2.36
N LEU A 134 11.19 7.10 -3.63
CA LEU A 134 12.05 7.49 -4.75
C LEU A 134 12.32 9.00 -4.76
N LEU A 135 11.31 9.85 -4.56
CA LEU A 135 11.47 11.31 -4.47
C LEU A 135 12.38 11.69 -3.30
N GLN A 136 12.22 11.05 -2.14
CA GLN A 136 13.11 11.26 -1.00
C GLN A 136 14.55 10.81 -1.28
N THR A 137 14.72 9.70 -2.01
CA THR A 137 16.04 9.22 -2.41
C THR A 137 16.74 10.22 -3.33
N VAL A 138 16.01 10.82 -4.28
CA VAL A 138 16.54 11.85 -5.16
C VAL A 138 16.93 13.10 -4.37
N ARG A 139 16.09 13.58 -3.45
CA ARG A 139 16.45 14.69 -2.55
C ARG A 139 17.76 14.44 -1.82
N SER A 140 17.87 13.29 -1.14
CA SER A 140 19.09 12.96 -0.38
C SER A 140 20.32 12.89 -1.28
N LYS A 141 20.19 12.34 -2.50
CA LYS A 141 21.27 12.26 -3.47
C LYS A 141 21.66 13.60 -4.09
N LEU A 142 20.73 14.55 -4.22
CA LEU A 142 21.01 15.89 -4.76
C LEU A 142 21.79 16.78 -3.80
N PHE A 143 21.67 16.54 -2.50
CA PHE A 143 22.39 17.29 -1.47
C PHE A 143 23.59 16.52 -0.89
N ALA A 144 23.85 15.31 -1.38
CA ALA A 144 25.04 14.55 -1.02
C ALA A 144 26.31 15.18 -1.64
N ARG A 145 27.48 14.95 -1.04
CA ARG A 145 28.74 15.55 -1.50
C ARG A 145 29.22 15.01 -2.87
N ASP A 146 28.88 13.76 -3.19
CA ASP A 146 29.19 13.09 -4.46
C ASP A 146 27.91 12.81 -5.25
N THR A 147 27.35 13.85 -5.86
CA THR A 147 26.08 13.73 -6.60
C THR A 147 26.30 13.13 -7.99
N ASN A 148 25.75 11.94 -8.25
CA ASN A 148 25.58 11.46 -9.62
C ASN A 148 24.25 11.98 -10.21
N LEU A 149 24.32 13.08 -10.95
CA LEU A 149 23.14 13.73 -11.56
C LEU A 149 22.47 12.84 -12.62
N VAL A 150 23.22 11.95 -13.28
CA VAL A 150 22.67 11.01 -14.28
C VAL A 150 21.80 9.95 -13.61
N ASP A 151 22.25 9.44 -12.46
CA ASP A 151 21.43 8.53 -11.65
C ASP A 151 20.19 9.21 -11.10
N CYS A 152 20.30 10.46 -10.65
CA CYS A 152 19.15 11.25 -10.21
C CYS A 152 18.13 11.41 -11.34
N LYS A 153 18.59 11.74 -12.55
CA LYS A 153 17.72 11.83 -13.74
C LYS A 153 17.01 10.51 -14.04
N ARG A 154 17.73 9.38 -14.04
CA ARG A 154 17.13 8.05 -14.28
C ARG A 154 16.06 7.67 -13.24
N ILE A 155 16.31 7.99 -11.97
CA ILE A 155 15.33 7.75 -10.90
C ILE A 155 14.10 8.64 -11.10
N MET A 156 14.28 9.91 -11.49
CA MET A 156 13.19 10.82 -11.81
C MET A 156 12.36 10.32 -13.01
N ASP A 157 12.98 9.84 -14.07
CA ASP A 157 12.27 9.27 -15.22
C ASP A 157 11.40 8.07 -14.80
N THR A 158 11.92 7.23 -13.89
CA THR A 158 11.18 6.11 -13.30
C THR A 158 10.02 6.59 -12.42
N CYS A 159 10.21 7.67 -11.65
CA CYS A 159 9.15 8.29 -10.86
C CYS A 159 8.01 8.81 -11.75
N GLY A 160 8.35 9.48 -12.86
CA GLY A 160 7.37 10.01 -13.81
C GLY A 160 6.45 8.91 -14.35
N ALA A 161 7.04 7.80 -14.82
CA ALA A 161 6.27 6.65 -15.32
C ALA A 161 5.33 6.05 -14.26
N LYS A 162 5.77 5.97 -13.00
CA LYS A 162 4.94 5.50 -11.88
C LYS A 162 3.82 6.48 -11.53
N LEU A 163 4.07 7.78 -11.64
CA LEU A 163 3.10 8.83 -11.33
C LEU A 163 2.00 8.89 -12.39
N ASP A 164 2.36 8.71 -13.66
CA ASP A 164 1.40 8.58 -14.76
C ASP A 164 0.54 7.31 -14.64
N LYS A 165 1.13 6.22 -14.14
CA LYS A 165 0.38 5.00 -13.79
C LYS A 165 -0.58 5.26 -12.62
N LEU A 166 -0.15 5.99 -11.59
CA LEU A 166 -0.96 6.29 -10.40
C LEU A 166 -2.15 7.22 -10.70
N GLU A 167 -2.00 8.12 -11.66
CA GLU A 167 -3.08 8.99 -12.13
C GLU A 167 -4.20 8.22 -12.83
N ARG A 168 -3.87 7.15 -13.57
CA ARG A 168 -4.88 6.31 -14.22
C ARG A 168 -5.77 5.58 -13.22
N PHE A 169 -5.24 5.24 -12.04
CA PHE A 169 -5.98 4.59 -10.95
C PHE A 169 -6.77 5.56 -10.05
N GLN A 170 -6.86 6.84 -10.42
CA GLN A 170 -7.55 7.86 -9.63
C GLN A 170 -9.07 7.86 -9.84
N ASP A 171 -9.53 7.34 -10.98
CA ASP A 171 -10.92 7.41 -11.44
C ASP A 171 -11.65 6.05 -11.42
N GLU A 172 -11.12 5.06 -10.70
CA GLU A 172 -11.74 3.74 -10.58
C GLU A 172 -13.18 3.81 -10.04
N ASP A 173 -14.10 3.13 -10.73
CA ASP A 173 -15.53 3.09 -10.39
C ASP A 173 -15.74 2.32 -9.08
N GLY A 174 -16.40 2.98 -8.11
CA GLY A 174 -16.67 2.41 -6.77
C GLY A 174 -15.98 3.13 -5.61
N LEU A 175 -15.11 4.11 -5.88
CA LEU A 175 -14.52 4.94 -4.82
C LEU A 175 -15.49 6.02 -4.33
N GLY A 176 -15.68 6.10 -3.01
CA GLY A 176 -16.43 7.21 -2.40
C GLY A 176 -15.78 8.57 -2.69
N ALA A 177 -16.60 9.63 -2.82
CA ALA A 177 -16.14 10.97 -3.19
C ALA A 177 -15.01 11.54 -2.29
N GLY A 178 -15.02 11.19 -1.00
CA GLY A 178 -13.97 11.58 -0.05
C GLY A 178 -12.63 10.89 -0.32
N GLU A 179 -12.64 9.60 -0.65
CA GLU A 179 -11.44 8.84 -0.97
C GLU A 179 -10.84 9.28 -2.30
N LYS A 180 -11.68 9.53 -3.31
CA LYS A 180 -11.26 10.11 -4.59
C LYS A 180 -10.55 11.45 -4.39
N ARG A 181 -11.13 12.34 -3.58
CA ARG A 181 -10.50 13.63 -3.23
C ARG A 181 -9.18 13.45 -2.47
N ARG A 182 -9.10 12.49 -1.54
CA ARG A 182 -7.87 12.18 -0.82
C ARG A 182 -6.76 11.72 -1.78
N ARG A 183 -7.06 10.80 -2.70
CA ARG A 183 -6.11 10.32 -3.71
C ARG A 183 -5.67 11.45 -4.64
N GLN A 184 -6.60 12.30 -5.07
CA GLN A 184 -6.30 13.52 -5.84
C GLN A 184 -5.33 14.46 -5.13
N ASN A 185 -5.57 14.74 -3.85
CA ASN A 185 -4.67 15.58 -3.07
C ASN A 185 -3.27 14.98 -2.94
N VAL A 186 -3.17 13.66 -2.69
CA VAL A 186 -1.88 12.97 -2.54
C VAL A 186 -1.10 12.98 -3.86
N VAL A 187 -1.74 12.59 -4.97
CA VAL A 187 -1.09 12.57 -6.29
C VAL A 187 -0.69 13.98 -6.70
N GLY A 188 -1.56 14.97 -6.52
CA GLY A 188 -1.26 16.37 -6.82
C GLY A 188 -0.08 16.90 -6.00
N GLN A 189 0.04 16.51 -4.73
CA GLN A 189 1.18 16.88 -3.90
C GLN A 189 2.48 16.21 -4.38
N GLN A 190 2.44 14.91 -4.69
CA GLN A 190 3.59 14.18 -5.20
C GLN A 190 4.05 14.68 -6.58
N ARG A 191 3.11 15.09 -7.45
CA ARG A 191 3.40 15.67 -8.76
C ARG A 191 4.12 17.01 -8.66
N LYS A 192 3.64 17.92 -7.81
CA LYS A 192 4.30 19.21 -7.57
C LYS A 192 5.74 19.03 -7.10
N GLU A 193 5.95 18.11 -6.15
CA GLU A 193 7.28 17.77 -5.66
C GLU A 193 8.19 17.20 -6.76
N TYR A 194 7.66 16.30 -7.58
CA TYR A 194 8.38 15.76 -8.73
C TYR A 194 8.83 16.85 -9.71
N GLU A 195 7.94 17.78 -10.06
CA GLU A 195 8.23 18.88 -10.98
C GLU A 195 9.32 19.81 -10.42
N GLU A 196 9.25 20.16 -9.13
CA GLU A 196 10.28 20.97 -8.47
C GLU A 196 11.67 20.30 -8.52
N LEU A 197 11.73 18.99 -8.23
CA LEU A 197 12.98 18.25 -8.28
C LEU A 197 13.49 18.10 -9.73
N CYS A 198 12.61 17.96 -10.71
CA CYS A 198 12.98 17.95 -12.13
C CYS A 198 13.64 19.26 -12.56
N VAL A 199 13.09 20.41 -12.16
CA VAL A 199 13.69 21.72 -12.43
C VAL A 199 15.05 21.84 -11.76
N LEU A 200 15.17 21.42 -10.49
CA LEU A 200 16.42 21.47 -9.74
C LEU A 200 17.51 20.58 -10.38
N VAL A 201 17.19 19.33 -10.72
CA VAL A 201 18.11 18.39 -11.39
C VAL A 201 18.56 18.96 -12.73
N ARG A 202 17.63 19.46 -13.55
CA ARG A 202 17.95 20.04 -14.86
C ARG A 202 18.86 21.25 -14.72
N SER A 203 18.58 22.12 -13.75
CA SER A 203 19.43 23.27 -13.49
C SER A 203 20.82 22.88 -12.99
N MET A 204 20.93 21.88 -12.10
CA MET A 204 22.22 21.38 -11.64
C MET A 204 23.01 20.73 -12.78
N ILE A 205 22.36 20.02 -13.71
CA ILE A 205 23.01 19.47 -14.91
C ILE A 205 23.53 20.60 -15.80
N ASN A 206 22.72 21.64 -16.03
CA ASN A 206 23.12 22.80 -16.82
C ASN A 206 24.27 23.57 -16.15
N ALA A 207 24.19 23.80 -14.83
CA ALA A 207 25.23 24.45 -14.06
C ALA A 207 26.53 23.63 -14.06
N ASN A 208 26.45 22.31 -13.90
CA ASN A 208 27.62 21.42 -13.93
C ASN A 208 28.23 21.28 -15.35
N GLY A 209 27.43 21.51 -16.40
CA GLY A 209 27.90 21.69 -17.76
C GLY A 209 28.67 23.00 -17.98
N LEU A 210 28.34 24.05 -17.22
CA LEU A 210 29.07 25.34 -17.18
C LEU A 210 30.22 25.36 -16.16
N SER A 211 30.17 24.51 -15.13
CA SER A 211 31.09 24.49 -13.98
C SER A 211 31.90 23.22 -13.88
N SER A 212 32.17 22.52 -14.99
CA SER A 212 33.34 21.67 -15.02
C SER A 212 34.56 22.60 -14.97
N PRO A 213 35.37 22.64 -13.89
CA PRO A 213 36.72 23.12 -14.02
C PRO A 213 37.38 22.07 -14.91
N ALA A 214 37.30 22.29 -16.22
CA ALA A 214 38.16 21.61 -17.15
C ALA A 214 39.57 21.89 -16.61
N LYS A 215 40.14 20.91 -15.90
CA LYS A 215 41.58 20.68 -16.00
C LYS A 215 41.85 20.89 -17.48
N PRO A 216 42.68 21.87 -17.88
CA PRO A 216 42.90 22.16 -19.27
C PRO A 216 43.57 20.92 -19.83
N ALA A 217 42.76 19.98 -20.32
CA ALA A 217 43.21 18.93 -21.17
C ALA A 217 43.66 19.72 -22.38
N PHE A 218 44.97 19.87 -22.45
CA PHE A 218 45.72 20.54 -23.50
C PHE A 218 45.58 19.74 -24.80
N LYS A 219 44.36 19.38 -25.21
CA LYS A 219 44.03 19.20 -26.62
C LYS A 219 43.95 20.60 -27.17
N ARG A 220 45.09 21.05 -27.70
CA ARG A 220 45.23 22.24 -28.53
C ARG A 220 44.23 22.14 -29.68
N SER A 221 43.01 22.64 -29.46
CA SER A 221 42.18 23.18 -30.51
C SER A 221 42.84 24.52 -30.87
N LEU A 222 43.79 24.46 -31.80
CA LEU A 222 44.40 25.63 -32.41
C LEU A 222 43.36 26.21 -33.39
N GLY A 223 42.35 26.86 -32.81
CA GLY A 223 41.22 27.44 -33.52
C GLY A 223 40.49 28.40 -32.60
N LYS A 224 40.21 29.61 -33.10
CA LYS A 224 39.44 30.65 -32.40
C LYS A 224 38.12 30.07 -31.89
N ALA A 225 37.63 30.57 -30.75
CA ALA A 225 36.29 30.27 -30.26
C ALA A 225 35.31 30.35 -31.43
N LYS A 226 34.71 29.22 -31.79
CA LYS A 226 33.82 29.13 -32.95
C LYS A 226 32.48 29.70 -32.52
N GLU A 227 32.05 30.77 -33.17
CA GLU A 227 30.74 31.38 -32.93
C GLU A 227 29.65 30.29 -33.02
N THR A 228 28.75 30.31 -32.04
CA THR A 228 27.56 29.47 -32.02
C THR A 228 26.67 29.83 -33.21
N GLN A 229 25.86 28.88 -33.71
CA GLN A 229 24.93 29.19 -34.81
C GLN A 229 23.99 30.35 -34.48
N GLU A 230 23.70 30.53 -33.19
CA GLU A 230 22.90 31.64 -32.66
C GLU A 230 23.64 32.97 -32.64
N THR A 231 24.95 33.02 -32.40
CA THR A 231 25.70 34.29 -32.30
C THR A 231 26.35 34.73 -33.61
N LYS A 232 26.50 33.81 -34.56
CA LYS A 232 27.08 34.05 -35.89
C LYS A 232 26.33 35.09 -36.77
N PRO A 233 24.99 35.23 -36.73
CA PRO A 233 24.29 36.22 -37.54
C PRO A 233 24.10 37.57 -36.84
N LEU A 234 24.48 37.73 -35.56
CA LEU A 234 24.22 38.96 -34.81
C LEU A 234 25.34 40.00 -35.04
N ASP A 235 24.92 41.25 -35.19
CA ASP A 235 25.83 42.40 -35.11
C ASP A 235 26.31 42.64 -33.67
N ASN A 236 27.43 43.33 -33.46
CA ASN A 236 28.01 43.58 -32.13
C ASN A 236 27.02 44.22 -31.14
N GLN A 237 26.18 45.15 -31.60
CA GLN A 237 25.14 45.75 -30.77
C GLN A 237 24.05 44.73 -30.40
N GLN A 238 23.66 43.88 -31.36
CA GLN A 238 22.67 42.83 -31.14
C GLN A 238 23.23 41.73 -30.23
N LEU A 239 24.52 41.40 -30.36
CA LEU A 239 25.22 40.45 -29.51
C LEU A 239 25.27 40.93 -28.06
N TYR A 240 25.53 42.23 -27.85
CA TYR A 240 25.50 42.84 -26.52
C TYR A 240 24.09 42.79 -25.91
N GLN A 241 23.06 43.16 -26.68
CA GLN A 241 21.67 43.04 -26.24
C GLN A 241 21.29 41.59 -25.92
N HIS A 242 21.70 40.64 -26.76
CA HIS A 242 21.49 39.22 -26.55
C HIS A 242 22.18 38.72 -25.27
N GLN A 243 23.41 39.15 -25.01
CA GLN A 243 24.10 38.84 -23.76
C GLN A 243 23.37 39.41 -22.54
N GLN A 244 22.84 40.63 -22.63
CA GLN A 244 22.07 41.24 -21.56
C GLN A 244 20.77 40.46 -21.28
N VAL A 245 20.06 40.04 -22.32
CA VAL A 245 18.87 39.18 -22.20
C VAL A 245 19.24 37.83 -21.56
N LEU A 246 20.35 37.22 -21.98
CA LEU A 246 20.82 35.96 -21.44
C LEU A 246 21.17 36.08 -19.94
N MET A 247 21.81 37.17 -19.53
CA MET A 247 22.08 37.45 -18.11
C MET A 247 20.78 37.60 -17.32
N THR A 248 19.80 38.36 -17.83
CA THR A 248 18.51 38.50 -17.15
C THR A 248 17.77 37.17 -17.01
N GLN A 249 17.84 36.29 -18.01
CA GLN A 249 17.23 34.97 -17.98
C GLN A 249 17.94 34.03 -16.98
N GLN A 250 19.26 34.14 -16.85
CA GLN A 250 20.02 33.42 -15.84
C GLN A 250 19.64 33.87 -14.43
N ASP A 251 19.54 35.18 -14.19
CA ASP A 251 19.15 35.73 -12.89
C ASP A 251 17.73 35.30 -12.49
N GLU A 252 16.77 35.34 -13.43
CA GLU A 252 15.41 34.83 -13.19
C GLU A 252 15.42 33.34 -12.84
N SER A 253 16.23 32.55 -13.54
CA SER A 253 16.40 31.12 -13.24
C SER A 253 16.99 30.90 -11.85
N LEU A 254 17.95 31.73 -11.42
CA LEU A 254 18.55 31.67 -10.09
C LEU A 254 17.54 32.02 -8.98
N ASP A 255 16.65 33.00 -9.21
CA ASP A 255 15.60 33.34 -8.25
C ASP A 255 14.57 32.22 -8.09
N GLN A 256 14.18 31.56 -9.19
CA GLN A 256 13.33 30.37 -9.13
C GLN A 256 13.98 29.24 -8.33
N LEU A 257 15.28 28.99 -8.56
CA LEU A 257 16.04 27.98 -7.81
C LEU A 257 16.17 28.34 -6.34
N ARG A 258 16.39 29.62 -6.01
CA ARG A 258 16.43 30.10 -4.63
C ARG A 258 15.13 29.79 -3.91
N GLY A 259 13.99 30.02 -4.56
CA GLY A 259 12.67 29.67 -4.03
C GLY A 259 12.53 28.17 -3.76
N ILE A 260 12.95 27.33 -4.71
CA ILE A 260 12.93 25.86 -4.56
C ILE A 260 13.85 25.41 -3.42
N LEU A 261 15.08 25.92 -3.35
CA LEU A 261 16.05 25.57 -2.31
C LEU A 261 15.57 25.98 -0.92
N GLN A 262 14.93 27.14 -0.79
CA GLN A 262 14.34 27.57 0.49
C GLN A 262 13.23 26.61 0.94
N ARG A 263 12.36 26.16 0.01
CA ARG A 263 11.33 25.15 0.32
C ARG A 263 11.95 23.80 0.70
N GLN A 264 12.97 23.34 -0.03
CA GLN A 264 13.63 22.08 0.30
C GLN A 264 14.37 22.13 1.64
N LYS A 265 14.94 23.28 2.00
CA LYS A 265 15.48 23.50 3.34
C LYS A 265 14.39 23.34 4.41
N GLN A 266 13.24 23.98 4.22
CA GLN A 266 12.13 23.88 5.17
C GLN A 266 11.63 22.43 5.30
N ILE A 267 11.46 21.73 4.19
CA ILE A 267 11.07 20.30 4.18
C ILE A 267 12.10 19.46 4.92
N GLY A 268 13.40 19.70 4.70
CA GLY A 268 14.49 19.01 5.41
C GLY A 268 14.45 19.21 6.92
N LEU A 269 14.15 20.43 7.38
CA LEU A 269 14.00 20.74 8.81
C LEU A 269 12.80 20.01 9.41
N THR A 270 11.64 20.08 8.76
CA THR A 270 10.42 19.39 9.22
C THR A 270 10.59 17.86 9.24
N ILE A 271 11.28 17.28 8.26
CA ILE A 271 11.59 15.85 8.26
C ILE A 271 12.51 15.48 9.42
N ASN A 272 13.50 16.32 9.74
CA ASN A 272 14.40 16.07 10.85
C ASN A 272 13.65 16.08 12.20
N GLU A 273 12.75 17.05 12.39
CA GLU A 273 11.88 17.13 13.56
C GLU A 273 10.98 15.88 13.67
N GLU A 274 10.31 15.50 12.58
CA GLU A 274 9.46 14.31 12.53
C GLU A 274 10.24 13.02 12.83
N LEU A 275 11.43 12.86 12.25
CA LEU A 275 12.29 11.71 12.55
C LEU A 275 12.74 11.69 14.00
N SER A 276 12.99 12.86 14.61
CA SER A 276 13.31 12.95 16.03
C SER A 276 12.14 12.46 16.89
N VAL A 277 10.91 12.90 16.58
CA VAL A 277 9.68 12.45 17.27
C VAL A 277 9.46 10.96 17.07
N GLN A 278 9.62 10.43 15.86
CA GLN A 278 9.48 9.00 15.59
C GLN A 278 10.53 8.16 16.33
N ASN A 279 11.77 8.63 16.44
CA ASN A 279 12.79 7.96 17.24
C ASN A 279 12.43 7.93 18.73
N GLU A 280 11.84 9.00 19.25
CA GLU A 280 11.34 9.05 20.63
C GLU A 280 10.18 8.05 20.84
N LEU A 281 9.22 7.99 19.91
CA LEU A 281 8.12 7.02 19.94
C LEU A 281 8.61 5.57 19.87
N LEU A 282 9.60 5.28 19.01
CA LEU A 282 10.19 3.95 18.90
C LEU A 282 10.91 3.53 20.18
N ARG A 283 11.60 4.45 20.86
CA ARG A 283 12.19 4.19 22.18
C ARG A 283 11.12 3.87 23.22
N GLY A 284 10.04 4.64 23.26
CA GLY A 284 8.92 4.36 24.16
C GLY A 284 8.25 3.01 23.90
N LEU A 285 8.18 2.58 22.64
CA LEU A 285 7.69 1.25 22.27
C LEU A 285 8.66 0.15 22.69
N ASP A 286 9.96 0.35 22.53
CA ASP A 286 10.99 -0.59 22.99
C ASP A 286 10.92 -0.78 24.52
N ASP A 287 10.78 0.31 25.28
CA ASP A 287 10.58 0.27 26.72
C ASP A 287 9.32 -0.52 27.11
N GLN A 288 8.22 -0.37 26.36
CA GLN A 288 6.99 -1.12 26.59
C GLN A 288 7.13 -2.61 26.25
N ILE A 289 7.86 -2.95 25.18
CA ILE A 289 8.20 -4.34 24.83
C ILE A 289 9.05 -4.95 25.95
N ASP A 290 10.01 -4.21 26.47
CA ASP A 290 10.88 -4.62 27.58
C ASP A 290 10.07 -4.92 28.85
N ILE A 291 9.12 -4.04 29.20
CA ILE A 291 8.21 -4.26 30.32
C ILE A 291 7.32 -5.47 30.08
N SER A 292 6.78 -5.62 28.87
CA SER A 292 5.95 -6.77 28.48
C SER A 292 6.74 -8.08 28.60
N GLN A 293 7.99 -8.09 28.12
CA GLN A 293 8.91 -9.23 28.20
C GLN A 293 9.23 -9.59 29.66
N ARG A 294 9.50 -8.60 30.53
CA ARG A 294 9.71 -8.83 31.98
C ARG A 294 8.47 -9.40 32.65
N LYS A 295 7.27 -8.91 32.30
CA LYS A 295 5.99 -9.45 32.79
C LYS A 295 5.77 -10.88 32.33
N MET A 296 6.03 -11.18 31.05
CA MET A 296 5.90 -12.52 30.50
C MET A 296 6.90 -13.50 31.14
N ASN A 297 8.16 -13.09 31.33
CA ASN A 297 9.15 -13.91 32.04
C ASN A 297 8.74 -14.18 33.49
N SER A 298 8.23 -13.17 34.19
CA SER A 298 7.71 -13.32 35.56
C SER A 298 6.52 -14.28 35.62
N ALA A 299 5.61 -14.21 34.65
CA ALA A 299 4.48 -15.13 34.52
C ALA A 299 4.98 -16.56 34.23
N LYS A 300 5.96 -16.73 33.35
CA LYS A 300 6.59 -18.02 33.03
C LYS A 300 7.25 -18.65 34.27
N THR A 301 7.96 -17.88 35.08
CA THR A 301 8.56 -18.37 36.33
C THR A 301 7.51 -18.79 37.36
N ARG A 302 6.36 -18.09 37.43
CA ARG A 302 5.25 -18.50 38.30
C ARG A 302 4.60 -19.81 37.83
N ILE A 303 4.36 -19.96 36.53
CA ILE A 303 3.83 -21.20 35.95
C ILE A 303 4.78 -22.38 36.25
N GLY A 304 6.08 -22.20 36.05
CA GLY A 304 7.07 -23.24 36.35
C GLY A 304 7.28 -23.55 37.83
N LYS A 305 6.66 -22.81 38.75
CA LYS A 305 6.62 -23.15 40.19
C LYS A 305 5.33 -23.89 40.58
N ILE A 306 4.30 -23.85 39.74
CA ILE A 306 2.98 -24.46 39.98
C ILE A 306 2.88 -25.82 39.30
N LEU A 307 3.62 -26.03 38.21
CA LEU A 307 3.87 -27.33 37.57
C LEU A 307 5.07 -28.02 38.23
#